data_AF-A0A1R2C518-F1
#
_entry.id   AF-A0A1R2C518-F1
#
_cell.length_a   1.000
_cell.length_b   1.000
_cell.length_c   1.000
_cell.angle_alpha   90.00
_cell.angle_beta   90.00
_cell.angle_gamma   90.00
#
_symmetry.space_group_name_H-M   'P 1'
#
loop_
_entity.id
_entity.type
_entity.pdbx_description
1 polymer ?
#
loop_
_entity_poly.entity_id
_entity_poly.type
_entity_poly.pdbx_seq_one_letter_code
_entity_poly.pdbx_strand_id
1 'polypeptide(L)'
;MRKLIDSHCHLQCLTPKALSETLMENTTIYICNATNENDWDQVISLKSEKVIPCIGIHPWYVSSLSPTWLEKLHIHLQNPDVQIGEIGLDNCKSKIAPKKLQEQIFRSQLQLALEYNKVVNIHCVSAYGKVANILQEYIKIKQFKVLMHSWEGPWEVTSRLLRMFGPNIVFSLSMVSVARNKHVDVVQKLSDENIVIETDSPSQIVTSLVESEEIEYEDGKAVNKPKYLKYVLQTVARIRETSEDALAERLEQNFNRIFFNA
;
A
#
# COMPACT_ATOMS: atom_id res chain seq x y z
N MET A 1 -19.52 1.68 14.62
CA MET A 1 -18.19 2.07 14.09
C MET A 1 -18.28 2.10 12.58
N ARG A 2 -17.75 3.14 11.94
CA ARG A 2 -17.64 3.22 10.47
C ARG A 2 -16.73 2.10 9.95
N LYS A 3 -16.87 1.75 8.68
CA LYS A 3 -15.94 0.81 8.04
C LYS A 3 -14.58 1.49 7.88
N LEU A 4 -13.51 0.81 8.25
CA LEU A 4 -12.14 1.23 7.96
C LEU A 4 -11.64 0.55 6.68
N ILE A 5 -10.56 1.09 6.14
CA ILE A 5 -9.89 0.55 4.97
C ILE A 5 -8.43 0.37 5.32
N ASP A 6 -7.99 -0.89 5.36
CA ASP A 6 -6.58 -1.24 5.44
C ASP A 6 -5.99 -1.20 4.03
N SER A 7 -5.40 -0.06 3.67
CA SER A 7 -5.02 0.23 2.29
C SER A 7 -3.77 -0.50 1.79
N HIS A 8 -3.11 -1.27 2.67
CA HIS A 8 -2.05 -2.20 2.31
C HIS A 8 -1.86 -3.27 3.39
N CYS A 9 -2.02 -4.54 3.00
CA CYS A 9 -1.70 -5.69 3.85
C CYS A 9 -1.34 -6.92 3.02
N HIS A 10 -0.80 -7.96 3.66
CA HIS A 10 -0.45 -9.23 3.04
C HIS A 10 -1.19 -10.38 3.73
N LEU A 11 -2.50 -10.50 3.47
CA LEU A 11 -3.36 -11.51 4.10
C LEU A 11 -2.89 -12.95 3.85
N GLN A 12 -2.28 -13.20 2.69
CA GLN A 12 -1.71 -14.49 2.31
C GLN A 12 -0.53 -14.94 3.20
N CYS A 13 0.09 -13.99 3.90
CA CYS A 13 1.20 -14.24 4.83
C CYS A 13 0.73 -14.50 6.26
N LEU A 14 -0.56 -14.38 6.55
CA LEU A 14 -1.12 -14.67 7.87
C LEU A 14 -1.27 -16.18 8.09
N THR A 15 -1.18 -16.61 9.35
CA THR A 15 -1.56 -17.98 9.71
C THR A 15 -3.03 -18.24 9.37
N PRO A 16 -3.45 -19.49 9.08
CA PRO A 16 -4.85 -19.79 8.73
C PRO A 16 -5.86 -19.31 9.78
N LYS A 17 -5.49 -19.39 11.07
CA LYS A 17 -6.30 -18.88 12.17
C LYS A 17 -6.46 -17.36 12.09
N ALA A 18 -5.35 -16.62 11.97
CA ALA A 18 -5.37 -15.16 11.91
C ALA A 18 -6.07 -14.64 10.65
N LEU A 19 -5.93 -15.32 9.51
CA LEU A 19 -6.66 -15.01 8.28
C LEU A 19 -8.17 -15.18 8.48
N SER A 20 -8.61 -16.32 9.05
CA SER A 20 -10.02 -16.59 9.31
C SER A 20 -10.64 -15.54 10.24
N GLU A 21 -9.96 -15.21 11.33
CA GLU A 21 -10.37 -14.16 12.28
C GLU A 21 -10.47 -12.78 11.58
N THR A 22 -9.49 -12.44 10.75
CA THR A 22 -9.47 -11.19 9.98
C THR A 22 -10.67 -11.12 9.02
N LEU A 23 -10.99 -12.19 8.30
CA LEU A 23 -12.08 -12.17 7.32
C LEU A 23 -13.48 -12.19 7.97
N MET A 24 -13.58 -12.68 9.21
CA MET A 24 -14.82 -12.62 10.02
C MET A 24 -15.13 -11.21 10.53
N GLU A 25 -14.12 -10.34 10.69
CA GLU A 25 -14.29 -8.93 11.02
C GLU A 25 -15.11 -8.22 9.94
N ASN A 26 -16.22 -7.57 10.30
CA ASN A 26 -17.15 -6.95 9.33
C ASN A 26 -16.92 -5.46 9.12
N THR A 27 -15.92 -4.90 9.77
CA THR A 27 -15.70 -3.45 9.87
C THR A 27 -14.58 -2.95 8.97
N THR A 28 -13.87 -3.81 8.23
CA THR A 28 -12.69 -3.40 7.44
C THR A 28 -12.70 -3.96 6.03
N ILE A 29 -12.29 -3.13 5.06
CA ILE A 29 -11.94 -3.53 3.70
C ILE A 29 -10.41 -3.60 3.59
N TYR A 30 -9.90 -4.61 2.93
CA TYR A 30 -8.48 -4.92 2.82
C TYR A 30 -8.01 -4.81 1.37
N ILE A 31 -6.95 -4.03 1.16
CA ILE A 31 -6.20 -4.05 -0.10
C ILE A 31 -5.05 -5.03 0.13
N CYS A 32 -5.21 -6.24 -0.40
CA CYS A 32 -4.26 -7.34 -0.19
C CYS A 32 -3.24 -7.34 -1.32
N ASN A 33 -1.97 -7.10 -1.00
CA ASN A 33 -0.90 -7.02 -1.99
C ASN A 33 -0.11 -8.33 -2.06
N ALA A 34 0.04 -8.83 -3.27
CA ALA A 34 1.02 -9.84 -3.62
C ALA A 34 2.41 -9.21 -3.70
N THR A 35 3.45 -10.01 -3.54
CA THR A 35 4.84 -9.55 -3.56
C THR A 35 5.63 -10.12 -4.73
N ASN A 36 5.26 -11.29 -5.23
CA ASN A 36 6.01 -12.01 -6.24
C ASN A 36 5.11 -12.92 -7.08
N GLU A 37 5.63 -13.45 -8.19
CA GLU A 37 4.83 -14.27 -9.10
C GLU A 37 4.12 -15.46 -8.42
N ASN A 38 4.73 -16.05 -7.39
CA ASN A 38 4.20 -17.27 -6.78
C ASN A 38 3.03 -17.02 -5.80
N ASP A 39 2.80 -15.78 -5.36
CA ASP A 39 1.71 -15.46 -4.43
C ASP A 39 0.49 -14.82 -5.10
N TRP A 40 0.52 -14.61 -6.42
CA TRP A 40 -0.58 -14.01 -7.17
C TRP A 40 -1.89 -14.80 -7.08
N ASP A 41 -1.87 -16.10 -7.39
CA ASP A 41 -3.08 -16.93 -7.36
C ASP A 41 -3.68 -16.98 -5.96
N GLN A 42 -2.84 -17.04 -4.92
CA GLN A 42 -3.29 -17.04 -3.54
C GLN A 42 -3.97 -15.70 -3.20
N VAL A 43 -3.37 -14.56 -3.54
CA VAL A 43 -3.97 -13.23 -3.30
C VAL A 43 -5.27 -13.04 -4.09
N ILE A 44 -5.31 -13.45 -5.36
CA ILE A 44 -6.53 -13.39 -6.18
C ILE A 44 -7.64 -14.25 -5.57
N SER A 45 -7.30 -15.44 -5.04
CA SER A 45 -8.28 -16.34 -4.42
C SER A 45 -8.96 -15.75 -3.18
N LEU A 46 -8.33 -14.76 -2.53
CA LEU A 46 -8.90 -14.07 -1.37
C LEU A 46 -9.94 -13.01 -1.74
N LYS A 47 -10.14 -12.73 -3.04
CA LYS A 47 -11.09 -11.72 -3.50
C LYS A 47 -12.48 -11.96 -2.92
N SER A 48 -13.03 -10.91 -2.33
CA SER A 48 -14.38 -10.87 -1.76
C SER A 48 -14.91 -9.44 -1.77
N GLU A 49 -16.11 -9.20 -1.24
CA GLU A 49 -16.60 -7.82 -1.03
C GLU A 49 -15.71 -7.00 -0.08
N LYS A 50 -14.90 -7.67 0.75
CA LYS A 50 -13.98 -7.06 1.71
C LYS A 50 -12.53 -7.03 1.25
N VAL A 51 -12.16 -7.72 0.17
CA VAL A 51 -10.76 -7.88 -0.24
C VAL A 51 -10.60 -7.50 -1.70
N ILE A 52 -9.80 -6.46 -1.93
CA ILE A 52 -9.34 -6.06 -3.26
C ILE A 52 -7.95 -6.65 -3.47
N PRO A 53 -7.78 -7.62 -4.38
CA PRO A 53 -6.47 -8.18 -4.67
C PRO A 53 -5.64 -7.23 -5.53
N CYS A 54 -4.42 -6.98 -5.10
CA CYS A 54 -3.37 -6.34 -5.88
C CYS A 54 -2.30 -7.37 -6.21
N ILE A 55 -1.92 -7.48 -7.48
CA ILE A 55 -0.80 -8.34 -7.89
C ILE A 55 0.29 -7.54 -8.60
N GLY A 56 1.53 -7.98 -8.43
CA GLY A 56 2.70 -7.32 -8.97
C GLY A 56 3.97 -7.98 -8.50
N ILE A 57 5.09 -7.43 -8.93
CA ILE A 57 6.44 -7.80 -8.53
C ILE A 57 7.01 -6.68 -7.69
N HIS A 58 7.17 -6.97 -6.41
CA HIS A 58 7.86 -6.13 -5.47
C HIS A 58 9.36 -6.03 -5.84
N PRO A 59 10.02 -4.86 -5.66
CA PRO A 59 11.42 -4.64 -6.04
C PRO A 59 12.42 -5.70 -5.54
N TRP A 60 12.12 -6.43 -4.47
CA TRP A 60 13.01 -7.47 -3.95
C TRP A 60 13.02 -8.74 -4.80
N TYR A 61 11.94 -9.02 -5.54
CA TYR A 61 11.75 -10.30 -6.25
C TYR A 61 12.01 -10.21 -7.76
N VAL A 62 12.43 -9.04 -8.26
CA VAL A 62 12.67 -8.82 -9.71
C VAL A 62 13.76 -9.71 -10.31
N SER A 63 14.65 -10.28 -9.49
CA SER A 63 15.72 -11.17 -9.93
C SER A 63 15.27 -12.63 -10.11
N SER A 64 14.08 -12.99 -9.64
CA SER A 64 13.58 -14.37 -9.58
C SER A 64 12.38 -14.61 -10.49
N LEU A 65 12.21 -13.76 -11.52
CA LEU A 65 11.07 -13.81 -12.42
C LEU A 65 11.19 -14.97 -13.42
N SER A 66 10.07 -15.66 -13.65
CA SER A 66 10.01 -16.63 -14.74
C SER A 66 10.07 -15.91 -16.09
N PRO A 67 10.51 -16.57 -17.19
CA PRO A 67 10.50 -15.95 -18.52
C PRO A 67 9.11 -15.49 -18.99
N THR A 68 8.03 -16.02 -18.42
CA THR A 68 6.64 -15.75 -18.79
C THR A 68 5.90 -14.86 -17.79
N TRP A 69 6.59 -14.30 -16.79
CA TRP A 69 5.99 -13.48 -15.73
C TRP A 69 5.09 -12.35 -16.27
N LEU A 70 5.53 -11.68 -17.35
CA LEU A 70 4.82 -10.54 -17.91
C LEU A 70 3.53 -10.95 -18.64
N GLU A 71 3.57 -12.09 -19.35
CA GLU A 71 2.40 -12.67 -20.01
C GLU A 71 1.37 -13.13 -18.97
N LYS A 72 1.83 -13.78 -17.89
CA LYS A 72 0.97 -14.17 -16.77
C LYS A 72 0.32 -12.95 -16.12
N LEU A 73 1.09 -11.89 -15.85
CA LEU A 73 0.55 -10.65 -15.29
C LEU A 73 -0.52 -10.05 -16.21
N HIS A 74 -0.26 -10.00 -17.52
CA HIS A 74 -1.23 -9.52 -18.50
C HIS A 74 -2.55 -10.33 -18.45
N ILE A 75 -2.49 -11.65 -18.36
CA ILE A 75 -3.68 -12.52 -18.25
C ILE A 75 -4.49 -12.17 -17.00
N HIS A 76 -3.84 -12.07 -15.84
CA HIS A 76 -4.55 -11.76 -14.59
C HIS A 76 -5.17 -10.36 -14.59
N LEU A 77 -4.52 -9.37 -15.21
CA LEU A 77 -5.02 -7.99 -15.24
C LEU A 77 -6.25 -7.78 -16.14
N GLN A 78 -6.60 -8.75 -16.98
CA GLN A 78 -7.89 -8.77 -17.68
C GLN A 78 -9.07 -8.89 -16.71
N ASN A 79 -8.87 -9.44 -15.51
CA ASN A 79 -9.88 -9.45 -14.47
C ASN A 79 -10.07 -8.02 -13.92
N PRO A 80 -11.27 -7.42 -14.01
CA PRO A 80 -11.52 -6.06 -13.53
C PRO A 80 -11.30 -5.89 -12.01
N ASP A 81 -11.49 -6.95 -11.22
CA ASP A 81 -11.39 -6.93 -9.75
C ASP A 81 -9.94 -6.87 -9.25
N VAL A 82 -8.96 -7.20 -10.10
CA VAL A 82 -7.53 -7.24 -9.74
C VAL A 82 -6.87 -5.89 -10.04
N GLN A 83 -6.16 -5.33 -9.06
CA GLN A 83 -5.36 -4.12 -9.19
C GLN A 83 -3.86 -4.45 -9.23
N ILE A 84 -3.00 -3.43 -9.36
CA ILE A 84 -1.55 -3.64 -9.45
C ILE A 84 -0.87 -3.23 -8.15
N GLY A 85 -0.10 -4.15 -7.59
CA GLY A 85 0.65 -3.95 -6.35
C GLY A 85 1.11 -5.28 -5.75
N GLU A 86 2.16 -5.32 -4.96
CA GLU A 86 3.05 -4.21 -4.63
C GLU A 86 4.15 -4.06 -5.69
N ILE A 87 4.36 -2.85 -6.20
CA ILE A 87 5.37 -2.56 -7.24
C ILE A 87 6.21 -1.35 -6.84
N GLY A 88 7.42 -1.19 -7.36
CA GLY A 88 8.17 0.06 -7.12
C GLY A 88 9.67 -0.16 -6.96
N LEU A 89 10.30 0.63 -6.09
CA LEU A 89 11.75 0.70 -5.93
C LEU A 89 12.18 0.65 -4.45
N ASP A 90 13.18 -0.17 -4.15
CA ASP A 90 13.87 -0.20 -2.86
C ASP A 90 15.39 -0.10 -3.07
N ASN A 91 15.95 1.06 -2.72
CA ASN A 91 17.38 1.32 -2.81
C ASN A 91 18.20 0.79 -1.62
N CYS A 92 17.56 0.51 -0.49
CA CYS A 92 18.20 -0.07 0.69
C CYS A 92 18.54 -1.56 0.49
N LYS A 93 17.77 -2.25 -0.37
CA LYS A 93 17.97 -3.68 -0.69
C LYS A 93 18.64 -3.94 -2.03
N SER A 94 19.50 -3.02 -2.48
CA SER A 94 20.26 -3.14 -3.75
C SER A 94 21.16 -4.38 -3.87
N LYS A 95 21.47 -5.08 -2.77
CA LYS A 95 22.17 -6.38 -2.78
C LYS A 95 21.27 -7.55 -3.19
N ILE A 96 19.95 -7.41 -3.06
CA ILE A 96 18.95 -8.43 -3.41
C ILE A 96 18.58 -8.32 -4.90
N ALA A 97 18.42 -7.08 -5.39
CA ALA A 97 18.02 -6.81 -6.76
C ALA A 97 18.76 -5.58 -7.34
N PRO A 98 19.33 -5.67 -8.56
CA PRO A 98 19.96 -4.53 -9.20
C PRO A 98 18.97 -3.39 -9.46
N LYS A 99 19.34 -2.15 -9.11
CA LYS A 99 18.48 -0.97 -9.28
C LYS A 99 17.93 -0.80 -10.70
N LYS A 100 18.78 -1.03 -11.71
CA LYS A 100 18.35 -0.96 -13.13
C LYS A 100 17.26 -1.98 -13.45
N LEU A 101 17.35 -3.18 -12.89
CA LEU A 101 16.34 -4.22 -13.08
C LEU A 101 15.04 -3.84 -12.35
N GLN A 102 15.12 -3.32 -11.11
CA GLN A 102 13.94 -2.79 -10.42
C GLN A 102 13.24 -1.70 -11.25
N GLU A 103 13.98 -0.72 -11.78
CA GLU A 103 13.42 0.34 -12.63
C GLU A 103 12.77 -0.23 -13.90
N GLN A 104 13.40 -1.20 -14.57
CA GLN A 104 12.85 -1.84 -15.76
C GLN A 104 11.53 -2.56 -15.46
N ILE A 105 11.49 -3.40 -14.42
CA ILE A 105 10.30 -4.17 -14.07
C ILE A 105 9.19 -3.25 -13.55
N PHE A 106 9.52 -2.23 -12.75
CA PHE A 106 8.54 -1.23 -12.31
C PHE A 106 7.87 -0.53 -13.49
N ARG A 107 8.64 -0.12 -14.50
CA ARG A 107 8.12 0.50 -15.73
C ARG A 107 7.19 -0.43 -16.51
N SER A 108 7.57 -1.68 -16.70
CA SER A 108 6.70 -2.66 -17.39
C SER A 108 5.34 -2.81 -16.68
N GLN A 109 5.32 -2.80 -15.34
CA GLN A 109 4.09 -2.90 -14.57
C GLN A 109 3.24 -1.62 -14.64
N LEU A 110 3.87 -0.43 -14.63
CA LEU A 110 3.17 0.85 -14.86
C LEU A 110 2.54 0.92 -16.25
N GLN A 111 3.20 0.36 -17.27
CA GLN A 111 2.65 0.30 -18.62
C GLN A 111 1.36 -0.52 -18.66
N LEU A 112 1.35 -1.69 -18.01
CA LEU A 112 0.14 -2.50 -17.89
C LEU A 112 -0.94 -1.81 -17.04
N ALA A 113 -0.56 -1.06 -16.00
CA ALA A 113 -1.49 -0.25 -15.22
C ALA A 113 -2.25 0.75 -16.09
N LEU A 114 -1.54 1.44 -17.00
CA LEU A 114 -2.14 2.37 -17.94
C LEU A 114 -3.08 1.68 -18.93
N GLU A 115 -2.64 0.56 -19.49
CA GLU A 115 -3.39 -0.21 -20.49
C GLU A 115 -4.73 -0.71 -19.93
N TYR A 116 -4.68 -1.29 -18.73
CA TYR A 116 -5.84 -1.89 -18.06
C TYR A 116 -6.58 -0.93 -17.12
N ASN A 117 -6.15 0.34 -17.06
CA ASN A 117 -6.71 1.37 -16.18
C ASN A 117 -6.80 0.94 -14.71
N LYS A 118 -5.70 0.39 -14.18
CA LYS A 118 -5.60 -0.14 -12.81
C LYS A 118 -5.07 0.91 -11.84
N VAL A 119 -5.51 0.82 -10.58
CA VAL A 119 -4.86 1.50 -9.46
C VAL A 119 -3.51 0.84 -9.21
N VAL A 120 -2.49 1.64 -8.89
CA VAL A 120 -1.16 1.13 -8.52
C VAL A 120 -0.87 1.38 -7.04
N ASN A 121 -0.47 0.33 -6.33
CA ASN A 121 0.02 0.37 -4.96
C ASN A 121 1.56 0.27 -4.97
N ILE A 122 2.23 1.35 -4.57
CA ILE A 122 3.65 1.59 -4.85
C ILE A 122 4.51 1.53 -3.59
N HIS A 123 5.50 0.64 -3.62
CA HIS A 123 6.66 0.58 -2.75
C HIS A 123 7.71 1.63 -3.10
N CYS A 124 8.17 2.38 -2.10
CA CYS A 124 9.24 3.33 -2.31
C CYS A 124 10.10 3.53 -1.07
N VAL A 125 11.28 2.89 -1.03
CA VAL A 125 12.26 3.08 0.05
C VAL A 125 13.56 3.65 -0.50
N SER A 126 13.97 4.81 0.03
CA SER A 126 15.20 5.53 -0.36
C SER A 126 15.32 5.79 -1.88
N ALA A 127 14.20 5.80 -2.60
CA ALA A 127 14.11 5.96 -4.05
C ALA A 127 13.12 7.07 -4.48
N TYR A 128 12.67 7.91 -3.55
CA TYR A 128 11.58 8.88 -3.70
C TYR A 128 11.67 9.73 -4.97
N GLY A 129 12.81 10.39 -5.20
CA GLY A 129 13.01 11.23 -6.38
C GLY A 129 12.99 10.44 -7.69
N LYS A 130 13.50 9.20 -7.67
CA LYS A 130 13.49 8.33 -8.84
C LYS A 130 12.08 7.85 -9.16
N VAL A 131 11.32 7.39 -8.16
CA VAL A 131 9.91 7.01 -8.33
C VAL A 131 9.10 8.20 -8.87
N ALA A 132 9.26 9.40 -8.32
CA ALA A 132 8.59 10.60 -8.84
C ALA A 132 8.96 10.92 -10.29
N ASN A 133 10.24 10.76 -10.68
CA ASN A 133 10.66 10.95 -12.07
C ASN A 133 10.00 9.92 -13.00
N ILE A 134 9.99 8.64 -12.61
CA ILE A 134 9.34 7.56 -13.37
C ILE A 134 7.86 7.89 -13.55
N LEU A 135 7.15 8.15 -12.45
CA LEU A 135 5.72 8.47 -12.47
C LEU A 135 5.38 9.69 -13.35
N GLN A 136 6.27 10.68 -13.42
CA GLN A 136 6.11 11.85 -14.29
C GLN A 136 6.09 11.51 -15.78
N GLU A 137 6.74 10.43 -16.19
CA GLU A 137 6.72 9.98 -17.58
C GLU A 137 5.34 9.41 -17.97
N TYR A 138 4.67 8.73 -17.03
CA TYR A 138 3.38 8.07 -17.27
C TYR A 138 2.19 9.02 -17.13
N ILE A 139 2.23 9.96 -16.18
CA ILE A 139 1.12 10.90 -15.95
C ILE A 139 0.85 11.82 -17.14
N LYS A 140 1.87 12.07 -17.99
CA LYS A 140 1.74 12.83 -19.24
C LYS A 140 0.93 12.10 -20.30
N ILE A 141 0.79 10.79 -20.18
CA ILE A 141 0.09 9.93 -21.16
C ILE A 141 -1.39 9.88 -20.80
N LYS A 142 -1.69 9.53 -19.54
CA LYS A 142 -3.05 9.41 -19.00
C LYS A 142 -3.00 9.52 -17.49
N GLN A 143 -4.07 10.03 -16.88
CA GLN A 143 -4.22 9.99 -15.43
C GLN A 143 -4.47 8.54 -14.98
N PHE A 144 -3.61 8.03 -14.12
CA PHE A 144 -3.82 6.81 -13.35
C PHE A 144 -3.73 7.13 -11.87
N LYS A 145 -4.30 6.25 -11.05
CA LYS A 145 -4.48 6.48 -9.64
C LYS A 145 -3.41 5.76 -8.85
N VAL A 146 -2.81 6.49 -7.91
CA VAL A 146 -1.60 6.08 -7.22
C VAL A 146 -1.86 6.02 -5.73
N LEU A 147 -1.52 4.89 -5.14
CA LEU A 147 -1.37 4.74 -3.70
C LEU A 147 0.13 4.56 -3.42
N MET A 148 0.71 5.47 -2.64
CA MET A 148 2.07 5.34 -2.12
C MET A 148 2.00 4.69 -0.74
N HIS A 149 2.38 3.42 -0.64
CA HIS A 149 2.28 2.68 0.62
C HIS A 149 3.40 3.10 1.59
N SER A 150 3.13 2.95 2.89
CA SER A 150 4.01 3.27 4.02
C SER A 150 4.87 4.52 3.78
N TRP A 151 4.23 5.64 3.43
CA TRP A 151 4.97 6.76 2.85
C TRP A 151 5.80 7.50 3.90
N GLU A 152 7.13 7.41 3.75
CA GLU A 152 8.12 8.09 4.59
C GLU A 152 8.96 9.12 3.78
N GLY A 153 8.49 9.51 2.59
CA GLY A 153 9.23 10.42 1.70
C GLY A 153 9.27 11.87 2.20
N PRO A 154 10.32 12.64 1.86
CA PRO A 154 10.44 14.05 2.29
C PRO A 154 9.38 14.94 1.63
N TRP A 155 8.97 16.00 2.33
CA TRP A 155 7.94 16.94 1.87
C TRP A 155 8.20 17.52 0.47
N GLU A 156 9.46 17.77 0.11
CA GLU A 156 9.82 18.24 -1.24
C GLU A 156 9.28 17.29 -2.33
N VAL A 157 9.51 15.98 -2.16
CA VAL A 157 9.02 14.96 -3.10
C VAL A 157 7.51 14.78 -2.97
N THR A 158 6.97 14.75 -1.76
CA THR A 158 5.51 14.65 -1.52
C THR A 158 4.76 15.78 -2.22
N SER A 159 5.21 17.03 -2.05
CA SER A 159 4.59 18.20 -2.68
C SER A 159 4.68 18.15 -4.21
N ARG A 160 5.77 17.60 -4.75
CA ARG A 160 5.92 17.39 -6.19
C ARG A 160 4.92 16.37 -6.71
N LEU A 161 4.77 15.24 -6.02
CA LEU A 161 3.79 14.21 -6.37
C LEU A 161 2.35 14.75 -6.28
N LEU A 162 2.02 15.51 -5.23
CA LEU A 162 0.72 16.19 -5.12
C LEU A 162 0.45 17.15 -6.29
N ARG A 163 1.43 17.97 -6.71
CA ARG A 163 1.27 18.85 -7.88
C ARG A 163 1.06 18.07 -9.18
N MET A 164 1.64 16.87 -9.29
CA MET A 164 1.54 16.05 -10.51
C MET A 164 0.21 15.31 -10.61
N PHE A 165 -0.29 14.78 -9.50
CA PHE A 165 -1.45 13.87 -9.50
C PHE A 165 -2.72 14.51 -8.92
N GLY A 166 -2.60 15.57 -8.14
CA GLY A 166 -3.71 16.23 -7.47
C GLY A 166 -4.53 15.23 -6.65
N PRO A 167 -5.84 15.08 -6.91
CA PRO A 167 -6.64 14.08 -6.20
C PRO A 167 -6.19 12.65 -6.52
N ASN A 168 -5.65 12.34 -7.71
CA ASN A 168 -5.38 10.96 -8.12
C ASN A 168 -4.24 10.24 -7.36
N ILE A 169 -3.68 10.85 -6.34
CA ILE A 169 -2.70 10.21 -5.46
C ILE A 169 -3.19 10.19 -4.01
N VAL A 170 -2.93 9.10 -3.31
CA VAL A 170 -3.04 9.02 -1.86
C VAL A 170 -1.73 8.47 -1.28
N PHE A 171 -1.41 8.91 -0.08
CA PHE A 171 -0.27 8.45 0.70
C PHE A 171 -0.80 7.70 1.91
N SER A 172 -0.38 6.44 2.02
CA SER A 172 -0.76 5.61 3.13
C SER A 172 0.17 5.83 4.31
N LEU A 173 -0.43 5.98 5.49
CA LEU A 173 0.28 6.11 6.76
C LEU A 173 0.20 4.77 7.51
N SER A 174 1.35 4.18 7.82
CA SER A 174 1.46 2.99 8.66
C SER A 174 1.88 3.36 10.08
N MET A 175 1.91 2.37 10.99
CA MET A 175 2.50 2.54 12.32
C MET A 175 3.92 3.11 12.27
N VAL A 176 4.75 2.64 11.32
CA VAL A 176 6.14 3.10 11.18
C VAL A 176 6.17 4.56 10.74
N SER A 177 5.31 4.95 9.79
CA SER A 177 5.24 6.33 9.29
C SER A 177 4.85 7.32 10.38
N VAL A 178 3.96 6.92 11.31
CA VAL A 178 3.44 7.82 12.37
C VAL A 178 4.22 7.77 13.68
N ALA A 179 4.98 6.70 13.94
CA ALA A 179 5.79 6.58 15.16
C ALA A 179 7.07 7.43 15.12
N ARG A 180 7.57 7.74 13.93
CA ARG A 180 8.84 8.42 13.73
C ARG A 180 8.64 9.93 13.65
N ASN A 181 9.19 10.67 14.61
CA ASN A 181 9.17 12.14 14.65
C ASN A 181 9.62 12.81 13.33
N LYS A 182 10.49 12.15 12.55
CA LYS A 182 11.01 12.67 11.26
C LYS A 182 9.95 12.79 10.16
N HIS A 183 8.82 12.09 10.27
CA HIS A 183 7.79 12.04 9.23
C HIS A 183 6.47 12.70 9.66
N VAL A 184 6.36 13.12 10.92
CA VAL A 184 5.20 13.84 11.47
C VAL A 184 4.90 15.10 10.65
N ASP A 185 5.93 15.83 10.22
CA ASP A 185 5.80 16.98 9.33
C ASP A 185 4.99 16.67 8.05
N VAL A 186 5.21 15.50 7.44
CA VAL A 186 4.51 15.11 6.22
C VAL A 186 3.06 14.76 6.54
N VAL A 187 2.82 14.04 7.64
CA VAL A 187 1.48 13.73 8.13
C VAL A 187 0.66 15.01 8.38
N GLN A 188 1.28 16.05 8.96
CA GLN A 188 0.64 17.34 9.21
C GLN A 188 0.44 18.20 7.96
N LYS A 189 1.34 18.10 6.97
CA LYS A 189 1.28 18.94 5.76
C LYS A 189 0.44 18.34 4.63
N LEU A 190 0.22 17.02 4.62
CA LEU A 190 -0.63 16.37 3.63
C LEU A 190 -2.05 16.96 3.64
N SER A 191 -2.63 17.12 2.44
CA SER A 191 -4.06 17.44 2.31
C SER A 191 -4.88 16.26 2.84
N ASP A 192 -5.97 16.56 3.55
CA ASP A 192 -6.88 15.55 4.06
C ASP A 192 -7.42 14.64 2.96
N GLU A 193 -7.52 15.12 1.72
CA GLU A 193 -8.02 14.33 0.58
C GLU A 193 -7.01 13.32 0.01
N ASN A 194 -5.75 13.39 0.44
CA ASN A 194 -4.66 12.58 -0.10
C ASN A 194 -4.09 11.58 0.94
N ILE A 195 -4.81 11.33 2.03
CA ILE A 195 -4.36 10.41 3.09
C ILE A 195 -5.21 9.14 3.06
N VAL A 196 -4.55 8.00 3.20
CA VAL A 196 -5.16 6.73 3.61
C VAL A 196 -4.31 6.15 4.76
N ILE A 197 -4.76 5.06 5.38
CA ILE A 197 -4.00 4.37 6.43
C ILE A 197 -3.82 2.90 6.07
N GLU A 198 -2.82 2.26 6.65
CA GLU A 198 -2.56 0.83 6.45
C GLU A 198 -1.94 0.18 7.69
N THR A 199 -2.01 -1.14 7.73
CA THR A 199 -1.21 -1.92 8.68
C THR A 199 0.12 -2.37 8.11
N ASP A 200 0.18 -2.72 6.81
CA ASP A 200 1.28 -3.50 6.24
C ASP A 200 1.46 -4.88 6.92
N SER A 201 0.39 -5.40 7.55
CA SER A 201 0.44 -6.65 8.29
C SER A 201 0.79 -7.84 7.40
N PRO A 202 1.58 -8.83 7.92
CA PRO A 202 2.04 -8.97 9.30
C PRO A 202 3.30 -8.16 9.68
N SER A 203 3.83 -7.32 8.78
CA SER A 203 5.04 -6.51 8.96
C SER A 203 4.76 -5.16 9.66
N GLN A 204 5.82 -4.39 9.92
CA GLN A 204 5.75 -3.00 10.40
C GLN A 204 5.04 -2.76 11.74
N ILE A 205 5.00 -3.74 12.65
CA ILE A 205 4.53 -3.49 14.02
C ILE A 205 5.43 -2.49 14.74
N VAL A 206 4.81 -1.51 15.40
CA VAL A 206 5.46 -0.62 16.38
C VAL A 206 4.80 -0.85 17.72
N THR A 207 5.40 -1.70 18.55
CA THR A 207 4.80 -2.16 19.81
C THR A 207 4.48 -1.05 20.80
N SER A 208 5.18 0.08 20.75
CA SER A 208 4.88 1.24 21.61
C SER A 208 3.57 1.96 21.27
N LEU A 209 2.97 1.65 20.12
CA LEU A 209 1.64 2.18 19.72
C LEU A 209 0.50 1.22 20.04
N VAL A 210 0.80 -0.02 20.40
CA VAL A 210 -0.17 -1.08 20.65
C VAL A 210 -0.28 -1.31 22.15
N GLU A 211 -1.48 -1.51 22.66
CA GLU A 211 -1.68 -1.85 24.07
C GLU A 211 -0.99 -3.18 24.38
N SER A 212 -0.26 -3.23 25.49
CA SER A 212 0.68 -4.31 25.79
C SER A 212 0.06 -5.71 25.80
N GLU A 213 -1.18 -5.78 26.26
CA GLU A 213 -2.04 -6.96 26.37
C GLU A 213 -2.62 -7.42 25.04
N GLU A 214 -2.65 -6.54 24.03
CA GLU A 214 -3.11 -6.87 22.68
C GLU A 214 -1.99 -7.38 21.78
N ILE A 215 -0.70 -7.18 22.13
CA ILE A 215 0.45 -7.55 21.30
C ILE A 215 0.53 -9.07 21.15
N GLU A 216 0.42 -9.54 19.91
CA GLU A 216 0.58 -10.94 19.57
C GLU A 216 2.00 -11.25 19.10
N TYR A 217 2.42 -12.48 19.40
CA TYR A 217 3.75 -13.00 19.04
C TYR A 217 3.61 -14.28 18.22
N GLU A 218 4.38 -14.36 17.14
CA GLU A 218 4.58 -15.58 16.36
C GLU A 218 6.08 -15.89 16.35
N ASP A 219 6.45 -17.13 16.67
CA ASP A 219 7.84 -17.58 16.82
C ASP A 219 8.71 -16.66 17.70
N GLY A 220 8.11 -16.16 18.79
CA GLY A 220 8.77 -15.28 19.75
C GLY A 220 9.00 -13.84 19.26
N LYS A 221 8.42 -13.44 18.13
CA LYS A 221 8.50 -12.07 17.60
C LYS A 221 7.13 -11.42 17.54
N ALA A 222 7.06 -10.16 17.92
CA ALA A 222 5.83 -9.39 17.78
C ALA A 222 5.44 -9.31 16.30
N VAL A 223 4.16 -9.52 16.00
CA VAL A 223 3.61 -9.49 14.64
C VAL A 223 2.53 -8.44 14.52
N ASN A 224 2.49 -7.75 13.39
CA ASN A 224 1.40 -6.82 13.12
C ASN A 224 0.15 -7.60 12.69
N LYS A 225 -1.02 -7.02 12.90
CA LYS A 225 -2.31 -7.61 12.56
C LYS A 225 -3.23 -6.55 11.95
N PRO A 226 -4.11 -6.90 11.01
CA PRO A 226 -5.05 -5.95 10.43
C PRO A 226 -5.91 -5.21 11.48
N LYS A 227 -6.27 -5.88 12.60
CA LYS A 227 -7.00 -5.25 13.72
C LYS A 227 -6.27 -4.06 14.36
N TYR A 228 -4.96 -3.95 14.21
CA TYR A 228 -4.19 -2.85 14.77
C TYR A 228 -4.27 -1.56 13.95
N LEU A 229 -5.00 -1.55 12.83
CA LEU A 229 -5.30 -0.35 12.06
C LEU A 229 -5.92 0.77 12.94
N LYS A 230 -6.68 0.40 13.97
CA LYS A 230 -7.26 1.35 14.95
C LYS A 230 -6.19 2.24 15.61
N TYR A 231 -5.02 1.69 15.92
CA TYR A 231 -3.93 2.45 16.56
C TYR A 231 -3.28 3.44 15.58
N VAL A 232 -3.26 3.11 14.30
CA VAL A 232 -2.84 4.04 13.24
C VAL A 232 -3.85 5.18 13.13
N LEU A 233 -5.15 4.86 13.05
CA LEU A 233 -6.23 5.87 13.02
C LEU A 233 -6.13 6.83 14.21
N GLN A 234 -6.05 6.31 15.44
CA GLN A 234 -5.90 7.09 16.68
C GLN A 234 -4.68 8.00 16.64
N THR A 235 -3.54 7.47 16.19
CA THR A 235 -2.30 8.23 16.13
C THR A 235 -2.38 9.36 15.10
N VAL A 236 -2.92 9.08 13.90
CA VAL A 236 -3.11 10.11 12.86
C VAL A 236 -4.12 11.16 13.31
N ALA A 237 -5.25 10.76 13.91
CA ALA A 237 -6.27 11.68 14.43
C ALA A 237 -5.67 12.65 15.45
N ARG A 238 -4.84 12.15 16.38
CA ARG A 238 -4.10 12.96 17.34
C ARG A 238 -3.12 13.93 16.68
N ILE A 239 -2.34 13.48 15.70
CA ILE A 239 -1.37 14.34 14.98
C ILE A 239 -2.09 15.45 14.20
N ARG A 240 -3.28 15.15 13.66
CA ARG A 240 -4.12 16.05 12.85
C ARG A 240 -5.10 16.88 13.67
N GLU A 241 -5.13 16.70 14.99
CA GLU A 241 -6.06 17.38 15.90
C GLU A 241 -7.54 17.25 15.47
N THR A 242 -7.94 16.06 15.01
CA THR A 242 -9.30 15.73 14.57
C THR A 242 -9.85 14.52 15.31
N SER A 243 -11.16 14.27 15.23
CA SER A 243 -11.75 13.04 15.77
C SER A 243 -11.48 11.84 14.86
N GLU A 244 -11.43 10.65 15.46
CA GLU A 244 -11.29 9.37 14.74
C GLU A 244 -12.43 9.18 13.73
N ASP A 245 -13.67 9.52 14.09
CA ASP A 245 -14.84 9.37 13.21
C ASP A 245 -14.79 10.28 11.98
N ALA A 246 -14.34 11.54 12.16
CA ALA A 246 -14.19 12.49 11.05
C ALA A 246 -13.04 12.09 10.14
N LEU A 247 -11.92 11.62 10.72
CA LEU A 247 -10.81 11.09 9.95
C LEU A 247 -11.23 9.84 9.18
N ALA A 248 -11.89 8.87 9.81
CA ALA A 248 -12.39 7.66 9.16
C ALA A 248 -13.30 7.96 7.96
N GLU A 249 -14.17 8.98 8.07
CA GLU A 249 -14.98 9.45 6.94
C GLU A 249 -14.14 9.91 5.76
N ARG A 250 -13.11 10.72 6.05
CA ARG A 250 -12.25 11.28 5.04
C ARG A 250 -11.44 10.18 4.35
N LEU A 251 -10.92 9.24 5.13
CA LEU A 251 -10.16 8.09 4.61
C LEU A 251 -11.04 7.22 3.69
N GLU A 252 -12.30 6.99 4.07
CA GLU A 252 -13.29 6.27 3.24
C GLU A 252 -13.57 7.01 1.92
N GLN A 253 -13.79 8.33 1.98
CA GLN A 253 -13.99 9.17 0.78
C GLN A 253 -12.77 9.11 -0.15
N ASN A 254 -11.56 9.21 0.41
CA ASN A 254 -10.31 9.16 -0.36
C ASN A 254 -10.12 7.81 -1.03
N PHE A 255 -10.40 6.73 -0.31
CA PHE A 255 -10.35 5.37 -0.84
C PHE A 255 -11.35 5.19 -1.98
N ASN A 256 -12.61 5.57 -1.79
CA ASN A 256 -13.65 5.43 -2.82
C ASN A 256 -13.33 6.24 -4.08
N ARG A 257 -12.78 7.44 -3.91
CA ARG A 257 -12.28 8.27 -5.01
C ARG A 257 -11.17 7.56 -5.79
N ILE A 258 -10.27 6.85 -5.11
CA ILE A 258 -9.18 6.11 -5.75
C ILE A 258 -9.67 4.79 -6.39
N PHE A 259 -10.43 3.96 -5.70
CA PHE A 259 -10.74 2.61 -6.19
C PHE A 259 -12.04 2.52 -6.99
N PHE A 260 -13.01 3.44 -6.79
CA PHE A 260 -14.35 3.33 -7.38
C PHE A 260 -14.80 4.50 -8.25
N ASN A 261 -13.99 5.57 -8.39
CA ASN A 261 -14.39 6.80 -9.11
C ASN A 261 -15.67 7.45 -8.54
N ALA A 262 -15.93 7.28 -7.25
CA ALA A 262 -17.04 7.89 -6.53
C ALA A 262 -16.64 9.23 -5.89
#